data_AF-A0A6A7A353-F1
#
_entry.id   AF-A0A6A7A353-F1
#
_cell.length_a   1.000
_cell.length_b   1.000
_cell.length_c   1.000
_cell.angle_alpha   90.00
_cell.angle_beta   90.00
_cell.angle_gamma   90.00
#
_symmetry.space_group_name_H-M   'P 1'
#
loop_
_entity.id
_entity.type
_entity.pdbx_description
1 polymer ?
#
loop_
_entity_poly.entity_id
_entity_poly.type
_entity_poly.pdbx_seq_one_letter_code
_entity_poly.pdbx_strand_id
1 'polypeptide(L)'
;MSEIPIIDFAKAISSTDTEKEDVARQIDDAFRSVGFVYLKNHSVPLELVAECFEWSKKFFAFPHEIKMLAPHPPGGSHHRGYSAPGVEKVSQHQYEENELNKLRETPDFKESFESGNVNDEAQPNIWLPDEELPGFKEFMNLYFSHCDRLVHQILDALSIALKVPDPGLSHTHEKSLFQLRLLHYPAIDVKELVEQKRSRINAHSDFGTLTLLFQDNVGGLEVEDPHHPGSFTPARPIDGTVLVNVGDLLARWSNDRWKSTIHRVGVPADLPPTTNRDNEGHIEGEGDIVPDRYSIPFFATADMDTEIDALPGCWDKEKHPKKYESVTAWGYVQMRMAALYEG
;
A
#
# COMPACT_ATOMS: atom_id res chain seq x y z
N MET A 1 20.95 3.11 -7.43
CA MET A 1 19.74 3.50 -6.70
C MET A 1 18.80 4.12 -7.69
N SER A 2 17.67 3.45 -7.92
CA SER A 2 16.62 3.96 -8.81
C SER A 2 15.76 4.96 -8.04
N GLU A 3 15.67 6.19 -8.52
CA GLU A 3 14.84 7.24 -7.93
C GLU A 3 13.36 6.99 -8.28
N ILE A 4 12.45 7.22 -7.33
CA ILE A 4 11.00 7.09 -7.56
C ILE A 4 10.55 8.31 -8.38
N PRO A 5 10.02 8.14 -9.61
CA PRO A 5 9.62 9.26 -10.45
C PRO A 5 8.44 10.04 -9.87
N ILE A 6 8.39 11.35 -10.16
CA ILE A 6 7.24 12.22 -9.85
C ILE A 6 6.55 12.62 -11.15
N ILE A 7 5.27 12.24 -11.30
CA ILE A 7 4.48 12.47 -12.51
C ILE A 7 3.34 13.45 -12.21
N ASP A 8 3.13 14.40 -13.12
CA ASP A 8 1.95 15.28 -13.10
C ASP A 8 0.73 14.57 -13.68
N PHE A 9 -0.18 14.14 -12.82
CA PHE A 9 -1.33 13.33 -13.21
C PHE A 9 -2.53 14.14 -13.72
N ALA A 10 -2.50 15.48 -13.61
CA ALA A 10 -3.59 16.32 -14.15
C ALA A 10 -3.83 16.06 -15.64
N LYS A 11 -2.74 15.81 -16.38
CA LYS A 11 -2.74 15.49 -17.80
C LYS A 11 -3.34 14.13 -18.14
N ALA A 12 -3.65 13.26 -17.18
CA ALA A 12 -4.42 12.04 -17.44
C ALA A 12 -5.94 12.29 -17.38
N ILE A 13 -6.39 13.32 -16.66
CA ILE A 13 -7.79 13.47 -16.22
C ILE A 13 -8.62 14.38 -17.14
N SER A 14 -8.03 15.39 -17.78
CA SER A 14 -8.78 16.47 -18.46
C SER A 14 -8.29 16.85 -19.87
N SER A 15 -7.51 16.00 -20.54
CA SER A 15 -6.60 16.40 -21.62
C SER A 15 -6.84 15.67 -22.97
N THR A 16 -6.00 16.02 -23.96
CA THR A 16 -5.95 15.39 -25.29
C THR A 16 -5.33 13.98 -25.27
N ASP A 17 -5.58 13.17 -26.30
CA ASP A 17 -5.07 11.79 -26.38
C ASP A 17 -3.54 11.71 -26.29
N THR A 18 -2.81 12.64 -26.91
CA THR A 18 -1.34 12.67 -26.86
C THR A 18 -0.80 12.90 -25.45
N GLU A 19 -1.46 13.74 -24.64
CA GLU A 19 -1.04 13.98 -23.27
C GLU A 19 -1.34 12.79 -22.36
N LYS A 20 -2.48 12.12 -22.57
CA LYS A 20 -2.81 10.87 -21.88
C LYS A 20 -1.80 9.77 -22.20
N GLU A 21 -1.42 9.62 -23.47
CA GLU A 21 -0.40 8.67 -23.91
C GLU A 21 0.97 8.96 -23.28
N ASP A 22 1.35 10.23 -23.14
CA ASP A 22 2.61 10.60 -22.49
C ASP A 22 2.61 10.27 -20.99
N VAL A 23 1.52 10.58 -20.27
CA VAL A 23 1.39 10.19 -18.85
C VAL A 23 1.37 8.68 -18.70
N ALA A 24 0.63 7.96 -19.54
CA ALA A 24 0.57 6.50 -19.57
C ALA A 24 1.97 5.88 -19.75
N ARG A 25 2.77 6.41 -20.68
CA ARG A 25 4.15 5.98 -20.90
C ARG A 25 5.03 6.23 -19.68
N GLN A 26 4.94 7.40 -19.05
CA GLN A 26 5.73 7.70 -17.86
C GLN A 26 5.38 6.76 -16.69
N ILE A 27 4.10 6.42 -16.51
CA ILE A 27 3.65 5.45 -15.50
C ILE A 27 4.18 4.04 -15.82
N ASP A 28 4.08 3.59 -17.08
CA ASP A 28 4.66 2.31 -17.51
C ASP A 28 6.16 2.24 -17.23
N ASP A 29 6.91 3.30 -17.56
CA ASP A 29 8.35 3.38 -17.30
C ASP A 29 8.67 3.32 -15.79
N ALA A 30 7.92 4.05 -14.95
CA ALA A 30 8.07 4.03 -13.50
C ALA A 30 7.79 2.63 -12.90
N PHE A 31 6.72 1.98 -13.34
CA PHE A 31 6.35 0.65 -12.86
C PHE A 31 7.27 -0.47 -13.37
N ARG A 32 7.88 -0.30 -14.54
CA ARG A 32 8.89 -1.25 -15.06
C ARG A 32 10.24 -1.14 -14.36
N SER A 33 10.59 0.07 -13.92
CA SER A 33 11.89 0.35 -13.32
C SER A 33 11.88 0.11 -11.81
N VAL A 34 11.01 0.80 -11.09
CA VAL A 34 10.99 0.78 -9.61
C VAL A 34 9.76 0.08 -9.06
N GLY A 35 8.64 0.07 -9.80
CA GLY A 35 7.36 -0.42 -9.27
C GLY A 35 6.61 0.61 -8.41
N PHE A 36 7.16 1.82 -8.29
CA PHE A 36 6.65 2.92 -7.48
C PHE A 36 6.64 4.22 -8.30
N VAL A 37 5.69 5.12 -8.00
CA VAL A 37 5.61 6.47 -8.59
C VAL A 37 4.91 7.45 -7.67
N TYR A 38 5.41 8.67 -7.56
CA TYR A 38 4.65 9.78 -6.97
C TYR A 38 3.76 10.43 -8.02
N LEU A 39 2.47 10.55 -7.73
CA LEU A 39 1.56 11.33 -8.56
C LEU A 39 1.26 12.65 -7.84
N LYS A 40 1.48 13.77 -8.52
CA LYS A 40 1.01 15.09 -8.09
C LYS A 40 -0.18 15.52 -8.96
N ASN A 41 -0.96 16.49 -8.48
CA ASN A 41 -2.17 16.97 -9.17
C ASN A 41 -3.13 15.82 -9.55
N HIS A 42 -3.23 14.80 -8.69
CA HIS A 42 -4.17 13.70 -8.82
C HIS A 42 -5.61 14.14 -8.53
N SER A 43 -6.59 13.28 -8.80
CA SER A 43 -8.01 13.61 -8.68
C SER A 43 -8.57 13.61 -7.25
N VAL A 44 -7.84 13.09 -6.26
CA VAL A 44 -8.23 13.18 -4.84
C VAL A 44 -7.94 14.59 -4.33
N PRO A 45 -8.95 15.36 -3.87
CA PRO A 45 -8.74 16.71 -3.32
C PRO A 45 -7.85 16.69 -2.09
N LEU A 46 -6.90 17.62 -2.00
CA LEU A 46 -5.92 17.66 -0.91
C LEU A 46 -6.58 17.97 0.45
N GLU A 47 -7.67 18.72 0.44
CA GLU A 47 -8.50 18.98 1.61
C GLU A 47 -9.11 17.70 2.19
N LEU A 48 -9.52 16.75 1.34
CA LEU A 48 -10.04 15.46 1.78
C LEU A 48 -8.93 14.56 2.31
N VAL A 49 -7.73 14.60 1.73
CA VAL A 49 -6.56 13.90 2.27
C VAL A 49 -6.24 14.41 3.68
N ALA A 50 -6.15 15.73 3.84
CA ALA A 50 -5.88 16.35 5.13
C ALA A 50 -6.96 16.03 6.17
N GLU A 51 -8.25 16.12 5.79
CA GLU A 51 -9.35 15.77 6.68
C GLU A 51 -9.35 14.28 7.06
N CYS A 52 -8.96 13.39 6.15
CA CYS A 52 -8.84 11.96 6.44
C CYS A 52 -7.75 11.66 7.49
N PHE A 53 -6.61 12.36 7.43
CA PHE A 53 -5.60 12.29 8.49
C PHE A 53 -6.13 12.79 9.83
N GLU A 54 -6.95 13.84 9.86
CA GLU A 54 -7.57 14.32 11.09
C GLU A 54 -8.60 13.33 11.66
N TRP A 55 -9.40 12.70 10.81
CA TRP A 55 -10.30 11.61 11.22
C TRP A 55 -9.54 10.41 11.77
N SER A 56 -8.44 10.03 11.12
CA SER A 56 -7.54 8.96 11.59
C SER A 56 -7.01 9.27 12.99
N LYS A 57 -6.48 10.48 13.22
CA LYS A 57 -6.01 10.91 14.56
C LYS A 57 -7.12 10.88 15.61
N LYS A 58 -8.32 11.39 15.28
CA LYS A 58 -9.47 11.35 16.19
C LYS A 58 -9.85 9.93 16.57
N PHE A 59 -9.91 9.03 15.59
CA PHE A 59 -10.21 7.61 15.81
C PHE A 59 -9.18 6.97 16.75
N PHE A 60 -7.89 7.12 16.46
CA PHE A 60 -6.84 6.44 17.23
C PHE A 60 -6.60 7.05 18.62
N ALA A 61 -7.02 8.30 18.84
CA ALA A 61 -7.00 8.97 20.15
C ALA A 61 -8.02 8.41 21.15
N PHE A 62 -9.02 7.63 20.70
CA PHE A 62 -9.96 7.00 21.62
C PHE A 62 -9.29 5.94 22.52
N PRO A 63 -9.81 5.73 23.75
CA PRO A 63 -9.45 4.57 24.56
C PRO A 63 -9.66 3.26 23.80
N HIS A 64 -8.87 2.24 24.15
CA HIS A 64 -8.92 0.93 23.51
C HIS A 64 -10.33 0.35 23.49
N GLU A 65 -11.07 0.52 24.59
CA GLU A 65 -12.43 -0.01 24.78
C GLU A 65 -13.41 0.57 23.75
N ILE A 66 -13.26 1.84 23.38
CA ILE A 66 -14.10 2.50 22.37
C ILE A 66 -13.70 2.04 20.97
N LYS A 67 -12.39 1.97 20.66
CA LYS A 67 -11.91 1.46 19.36
C LYS A 67 -12.38 0.03 19.10
N MET A 68 -12.45 -0.79 20.14
CA MET A 68 -12.95 -2.17 20.08
C MET A 68 -14.47 -2.32 19.90
N LEU A 69 -15.24 -1.23 19.86
CA LEU A 69 -16.65 -1.26 19.43
C LEU A 69 -16.79 -1.54 17.93
N ALA A 70 -15.71 -1.38 17.16
CA ALA A 70 -15.64 -1.73 15.75
C ALA A 70 -14.54 -2.77 15.49
N PRO A 71 -14.59 -3.97 16.11
CA PRO A 71 -13.45 -4.88 16.12
C PRO A 71 -13.21 -5.54 14.76
N HIS A 72 -11.94 -5.72 14.38
CA HIS A 72 -11.59 -6.59 13.27
C HIS A 72 -11.97 -8.05 13.62
N PRO A 73 -12.75 -8.76 12.77
CA PRO A 73 -13.17 -10.11 13.08
C PRO A 73 -12.00 -11.07 13.19
N PRO A 74 -12.11 -12.12 14.04
CA PRO A 74 -11.14 -13.20 14.06
C PRO A 74 -11.21 -14.00 12.76
N GLY A 75 -10.07 -14.22 12.11
CA GLY A 75 -9.95 -14.95 10.84
C GLY A 75 -9.49 -14.06 9.68
N GLY A 76 -8.64 -14.58 8.80
CA GLY A 76 -8.03 -13.82 7.70
C GLY A 76 -8.92 -13.64 6.46
N SER A 77 -10.25 -13.78 6.57
CA SER A 77 -11.18 -13.73 5.44
C SER A 77 -12.04 -12.46 5.39
N HIS A 78 -12.12 -11.69 6.48
CA HIS A 78 -12.91 -10.46 6.55
C HIS A 78 -12.05 -9.32 7.09
N HIS A 79 -11.65 -8.40 6.21
CA HIS A 79 -10.67 -7.34 6.50
C HIS A 79 -11.33 -5.98 6.68
N ARG A 80 -12.05 -5.81 7.80
CA ARG A 80 -12.80 -4.60 8.17
C ARG A 80 -12.74 -4.40 9.68
N GLY A 81 -12.80 -3.16 10.15
CA GLY A 81 -12.78 -2.81 11.57
C GLY A 81 -11.37 -2.55 12.09
N TYR A 82 -11.24 -2.52 13.42
CA TYR A 82 -10.07 -2.10 14.17
C TYR A 82 -9.21 -3.28 14.63
N SER A 83 -7.90 -3.19 14.38
CA SER A 83 -6.89 -4.11 14.88
C SER A 83 -5.92 -3.38 15.82
N ALA A 84 -5.78 -3.91 17.04
CA ALA A 84 -4.90 -3.36 18.07
C ALA A 84 -3.41 -3.68 17.80
N PRO A 85 -2.48 -2.95 18.45
CA PRO A 85 -1.05 -3.20 18.31
C PRO A 85 -0.64 -4.65 18.59
N GLY A 86 0.18 -5.20 17.69
CA GLY A 86 0.70 -6.57 17.79
C GLY A 86 -0.28 -7.69 17.43
N VAL A 87 -1.52 -7.37 17.02
CA VAL A 87 -2.50 -8.37 16.54
C VAL A 87 -2.26 -8.73 15.08
N GLU A 88 -2.03 -7.75 14.22
CA GLU A 88 -1.73 -7.96 12.80
C GLU A 88 -0.22 -8.14 12.58
N LYS A 89 0.16 -9.18 11.83
CA LYS A 89 1.51 -9.38 11.33
C LYS A 89 1.50 -9.35 9.81
N VAL A 90 2.39 -8.56 9.21
CA VAL A 90 2.67 -8.67 7.78
C VAL A 90 3.70 -9.78 7.59
N SER A 91 3.35 -10.82 6.85
CA SER A 91 4.26 -11.92 6.51
C SER A 91 4.37 -12.10 5.00
N GLN A 92 5.58 -12.37 4.54
CA GLN A 92 5.89 -12.81 3.18
C GLN A 92 6.80 -14.01 3.19
N HIS A 93 6.78 -14.79 2.11
CA HIS A 93 7.51 -16.07 1.96
C HIS A 93 8.72 -16.00 1.01
N GLN A 94 9.31 -14.82 0.81
CA GLN A 94 10.39 -14.66 -0.18
C GLN A 94 11.81 -14.90 0.35
N TYR A 95 11.99 -15.18 1.65
CA TYR A 95 13.29 -15.48 2.24
C TYR A 95 13.40 -16.96 2.63
N GLU A 96 14.61 -17.53 2.67
CA GLU A 96 14.81 -18.91 3.11
C GLU A 96 14.24 -19.15 4.52
N GLU A 97 13.72 -20.35 4.76
CA GLU A 97 12.94 -20.78 5.94
C GLU A 97 13.56 -20.39 7.30
N ASN A 98 14.88 -20.26 7.37
CA ASN A 98 15.61 -19.88 8.58
C ASN A 98 15.70 -18.35 8.85
N GLU A 99 15.67 -17.51 7.82
CA GLU A 99 15.66 -16.03 7.97
C GLU A 99 14.23 -15.51 8.21
N LEU A 100 13.22 -16.19 7.65
CA LEU A 100 11.80 -15.91 7.89
C LEU A 100 11.40 -16.04 9.36
N ASN A 101 11.95 -17.03 10.07
CA ASN A 101 11.59 -17.25 11.47
C ASN A 101 12.07 -16.12 12.39
N LYS A 102 13.21 -15.48 12.10
CA LYS A 102 13.69 -14.31 12.86
C LYS A 102 12.87 -13.05 12.58
N LEU A 103 12.52 -12.80 11.31
CA LEU A 103 11.64 -11.68 10.93
C LEU A 103 10.21 -11.81 11.49
N ARG A 104 9.75 -13.04 11.77
CA ARG A 104 8.45 -13.34 12.41
C ARG A 104 8.41 -13.08 13.92
N GLU A 105 9.57 -12.95 14.58
CA GLU A 105 9.68 -12.74 16.03
C GLU A 105 9.44 -11.28 16.44
N THR A 106 9.78 -10.32 15.57
CA THR A 106 9.60 -8.89 15.88
C THR A 106 8.16 -8.44 15.55
N PRO A 107 7.34 -8.06 16.56
CA PRO A 107 5.97 -7.62 16.32
C PRO A 107 5.93 -6.24 15.66
N ASP A 108 4.99 -6.05 14.72
CA ASP A 108 4.63 -4.75 14.19
C ASP A 108 3.99 -3.90 15.31
N PHE A 109 4.57 -2.73 15.59
CA PHE A 109 4.05 -1.77 16.55
C PHE A 109 3.22 -0.71 15.84
N LYS A 110 2.02 -1.12 15.45
CA LYS A 110 1.03 -0.30 14.75
C LYS A 110 -0.38 -0.76 15.09
N GLU A 111 -1.33 0.16 15.03
CA GLU A 111 -2.76 -0.15 15.04
C GLU A 111 -3.41 0.28 13.72
N SER A 112 -4.51 -0.35 13.36
CA SER A 112 -5.19 -0.13 12.08
C SER A 112 -6.71 -0.07 12.23
N PHE A 113 -7.36 0.67 11.33
CA PHE A 113 -8.80 0.62 11.11
C PHE A 113 -9.07 0.46 9.62
N GLU A 114 -9.93 -0.48 9.25
CA GLU A 114 -10.17 -0.89 7.88
C GLU A 114 -11.63 -0.74 7.47
N SER A 115 -11.84 -0.21 6.26
CA SER A 115 -13.13 -0.15 5.60
C SER A 115 -12.95 -0.43 4.10
N GLY A 116 -14.04 -0.73 3.41
CA GLY A 116 -14.07 -0.99 1.98
C GLY A 116 -15.31 -0.37 1.34
N ASN A 117 -15.63 -0.83 0.13
CA ASN A 117 -16.81 -0.38 -0.59
C ASN A 117 -18.09 -0.70 0.20
N VAL A 118 -18.95 0.31 0.40
CA VAL A 118 -20.23 0.15 1.12
C VAL A 118 -21.19 -0.81 0.42
N ASN A 119 -21.01 -1.03 -0.87
CA ASN A 119 -21.82 -1.94 -1.67
C ASN A 119 -21.26 -3.38 -1.70
N ASP A 120 -20.12 -3.64 -1.06
CA ASP A 120 -19.57 -5.00 -0.91
C ASP A 120 -20.33 -5.74 0.20
N GLU A 121 -21.41 -6.41 -0.18
CA GLU A 121 -22.22 -7.22 0.73
C GLU A 121 -21.47 -8.45 1.28
N ALA A 122 -20.39 -8.88 0.63
CA ALA A 122 -19.58 -10.02 1.09
C ALA A 122 -18.67 -9.65 2.26
N GLN A 123 -18.27 -8.37 2.37
CA GLN A 123 -17.46 -7.85 3.48
C GLN A 123 -18.01 -6.51 4.00
N PRO A 124 -19.12 -6.53 4.75
CA PRO A 124 -19.72 -5.32 5.30
C PRO A 124 -18.76 -4.59 6.24
N ASN A 125 -18.69 -3.27 6.09
CA ASN A 125 -17.87 -2.42 6.96
C ASN A 125 -18.34 -2.45 8.42
N ILE A 126 -17.38 -2.49 9.34
CA ILE A 126 -17.63 -2.47 10.79
C ILE A 126 -17.25 -1.07 11.29
N TRP A 127 -18.26 -0.23 11.51
CA TRP A 127 -18.09 1.15 11.94
C TRP A 127 -18.21 1.28 13.46
N LEU A 128 -17.61 2.33 14.02
CA LEU A 128 -17.99 2.78 15.36
C LEU A 128 -19.47 3.18 15.38
N PRO A 129 -20.13 3.07 16.55
CA PRO A 129 -21.43 3.73 16.74
C PRO A 129 -21.34 5.21 16.39
N ASP A 130 -22.34 5.73 15.69
CA ASP A 130 -22.33 7.13 15.21
C ASP A 130 -22.27 8.12 16.38
N GLU A 131 -22.83 7.77 17.54
CA GLU A 131 -22.73 8.59 18.75
C GLU A 131 -21.30 8.78 19.28
N GLU A 132 -20.38 7.83 19.03
CA GLU A 132 -18.99 7.92 19.48
C GLU A 132 -18.16 8.81 18.55
N LEU A 133 -18.37 8.69 17.24
CA LEU A 133 -17.64 9.49 16.25
C LEU A 133 -18.54 9.94 15.08
N PRO A 134 -19.42 10.93 15.31
CA PRO A 134 -20.43 11.34 14.33
C PRO A 134 -19.82 11.81 13.02
N GLY A 135 -20.35 11.31 11.89
CA GLY A 135 -19.93 11.72 10.55
C GLY A 135 -18.69 11.00 10.00
N PHE A 136 -18.01 10.17 10.81
CA PHE A 136 -16.82 9.43 10.37
C PHE A 136 -17.12 8.46 9.23
N LYS A 137 -18.23 7.72 9.34
CA LYS A 137 -18.66 6.77 8.31
C LYS A 137 -18.93 7.48 6.99
N GLU A 138 -19.68 8.57 7.02
CA GLU A 138 -20.05 9.36 5.85
C GLU A 138 -18.82 9.93 5.16
N PHE A 139 -17.88 10.48 5.94
CA PHE A 139 -16.62 10.97 5.43
C PHE A 139 -15.76 9.85 4.82
N MET A 140 -15.61 8.71 5.50
CA MET A 140 -14.79 7.60 4.98
C MET A 140 -15.36 7.04 3.68
N ASN A 141 -16.68 6.96 3.54
CA ASN A 141 -17.32 6.57 2.28
C ASN A 141 -17.08 7.59 1.16
N LEU A 142 -17.13 8.89 1.47
CA LEU A 142 -16.80 9.94 0.51
C LEU A 142 -15.34 9.81 0.06
N TYR A 143 -14.41 9.73 1.02
CA TYR A 143 -12.98 9.58 0.76
C TYR A 143 -12.68 8.33 -0.08
N PHE A 144 -13.30 7.20 0.27
CA PHE A 144 -13.21 5.94 -0.49
C PHE A 144 -13.55 6.16 -1.96
N SER A 145 -14.67 6.84 -2.26
CA SER A 145 -15.09 7.07 -3.66
C SER A 145 -14.12 7.92 -4.48
N HIS A 146 -13.36 8.81 -3.83
CA HIS A 146 -12.33 9.61 -4.50
C HIS A 146 -11.08 8.77 -4.79
N CYS A 147 -10.64 7.94 -3.84
CA CYS A 147 -9.53 7.01 -4.02
C CYS A 147 -9.85 5.95 -5.09
N ASP A 148 -11.06 5.39 -5.05
CA ASP A 148 -11.60 4.46 -6.05
C ASP A 148 -11.49 5.05 -7.46
N ARG A 149 -12.01 6.27 -7.67
CA ARG A 149 -11.89 6.97 -8.95
C ARG A 149 -10.45 7.13 -9.41
N LEU A 150 -9.53 7.47 -8.50
CA LEU A 150 -8.10 7.61 -8.85
C LEU A 150 -7.50 6.26 -9.29
N VAL A 151 -7.84 5.15 -8.62
CA VAL A 151 -7.41 3.81 -9.04
C VAL A 151 -7.88 3.53 -10.48
N HIS A 152 -9.16 3.75 -10.78
CA HIS A 152 -9.70 3.55 -12.13
C HIS A 152 -9.00 4.40 -13.18
N GLN A 153 -8.69 5.66 -12.89
CA GLN A 153 -7.92 6.54 -13.79
C GLN A 153 -6.50 6.04 -14.04
N ILE A 154 -5.85 5.45 -13.03
CA ILE A 154 -4.52 4.84 -13.19
C ILE A 154 -4.63 3.58 -14.05
N LEU A 155 -5.63 2.73 -13.83
CA LEU A 155 -5.90 1.54 -14.65
C LEU A 155 -6.18 1.89 -16.12
N ASP A 156 -6.87 3.00 -16.38
CA ASP A 156 -7.07 3.52 -17.74
C ASP A 156 -5.74 3.95 -18.38
N ALA A 157 -4.88 4.66 -17.65
CA ALA A 157 -3.55 5.04 -18.13
C ALA A 157 -2.68 3.80 -18.44
N LEU A 158 -2.75 2.75 -17.60
CA LEU A 158 -2.07 1.48 -17.85
C LEU A 158 -2.63 0.75 -19.09
N SER A 159 -3.95 0.81 -19.30
CA SER A 159 -4.61 0.26 -20.49
C SER A 159 -4.11 0.94 -21.77
N ILE A 160 -3.97 2.28 -21.74
CA ILE A 160 -3.38 3.05 -22.84
C ILE A 160 -1.93 2.63 -23.09
N ALA A 161 -1.11 2.54 -22.04
CA ALA A 161 0.31 2.19 -22.17
C ALA A 161 0.54 0.82 -22.82
N LEU A 162 -0.29 -0.17 -22.46
CA LEU A 162 -0.24 -1.52 -23.01
C LEU A 162 -1.06 -1.71 -24.29
N LYS A 163 -1.85 -0.71 -24.69
CA LYS A 163 -2.84 -0.80 -25.78
C LYS A 163 -3.82 -1.95 -25.55
N VAL A 164 -4.29 -2.11 -24.32
CA VAL A 164 -5.35 -3.07 -23.98
C VAL A 164 -6.61 -2.68 -24.74
N PRO A 165 -7.25 -3.60 -25.49
CA PRO A 165 -8.53 -3.31 -26.16
C PRO A 165 -9.64 -2.99 -25.16
N ASP A 166 -10.65 -2.25 -25.59
CA ASP A 166 -11.86 -2.05 -24.79
C ASP A 166 -12.65 -3.36 -24.61
N PRO A 167 -13.22 -3.62 -23.40
CA PRO A 167 -13.08 -2.81 -22.19
C PRO A 167 -11.70 -2.98 -21.51
N GLY A 168 -11.08 -1.88 -21.11
CA GLY A 168 -9.74 -1.85 -20.49
C GLY A 168 -9.69 -2.38 -19.04
N LEU A 169 -8.54 -2.23 -18.39
CA LEU A 169 -8.29 -2.74 -17.03
C LEU A 169 -9.20 -2.15 -15.95
N SER A 170 -9.75 -0.96 -16.17
CA SER A 170 -10.71 -0.35 -15.25
C SER A 170 -11.99 -1.19 -15.12
N HIS A 171 -12.40 -1.88 -16.19
CA HIS A 171 -13.57 -2.77 -16.20
C HIS A 171 -13.38 -4.07 -15.40
N THR A 172 -12.13 -4.45 -15.11
CA THR A 172 -11.86 -5.64 -14.30
C THR A 172 -11.89 -5.35 -12.79
N HIS A 173 -12.24 -4.12 -12.42
CA HIS A 173 -12.32 -3.64 -11.04
C HIS A 173 -13.68 -2.97 -10.75
N GLU A 174 -14.74 -3.27 -11.51
CA GLU A 174 -16.04 -2.56 -11.43
C GLU A 174 -16.76 -2.73 -10.09
N LYS A 175 -16.51 -3.81 -9.35
CA LYS A 175 -17.09 -4.00 -8.02
C LYS A 175 -16.35 -3.18 -6.97
N SER A 176 -15.20 -2.59 -7.32
CA SER A 176 -14.34 -1.81 -6.42
C SER A 176 -14.13 -2.52 -5.09
N LEU A 177 -13.68 -3.79 -5.14
CA LEU A 177 -13.40 -4.62 -3.94
C LEU A 177 -12.14 -4.15 -3.19
N PHE A 178 -11.99 -2.84 -3.07
CA PHE A 178 -10.82 -2.16 -2.54
C PHE A 178 -10.94 -1.99 -1.04
N GLN A 179 -9.81 -1.68 -0.41
CA GLN A 179 -9.69 -1.56 1.02
C GLN A 179 -8.99 -0.26 1.39
N LEU A 180 -9.69 0.59 2.14
CA LEU A 180 -9.14 1.75 2.81
C LEU A 180 -8.66 1.33 4.20
N ARG A 181 -7.39 1.55 4.50
CA ARG A 181 -6.80 1.28 5.81
C ARG A 181 -6.22 2.56 6.38
N LEU A 182 -6.64 2.91 7.58
CA LEU A 182 -6.01 3.94 8.40
C LEU A 182 -4.95 3.25 9.26
N LEU A 183 -3.72 3.76 9.27
CA LEU A 183 -2.62 3.25 10.10
C LEU A 183 -2.13 4.33 11.05
N HIS A 184 -1.97 3.93 12.31
CA HIS A 184 -1.26 4.70 13.32
C HIS A 184 -0.09 3.87 13.86
N TYR A 185 1.09 4.46 13.79
CA TYR A 185 2.31 3.93 14.37
C TYR A 185 2.64 4.79 15.58
N PRO A 186 2.42 4.30 16.81
CA PRO A 186 2.67 5.09 17.99
C PRO A 186 4.14 5.52 18.08
N ALA A 187 4.38 6.60 18.82
CA ALA A 187 5.71 7.08 19.13
C ALA A 187 6.56 5.94 19.72
N ILE A 188 7.80 5.84 19.25
CA ILE A 188 8.69 4.73 19.59
C ILE A 188 10.12 5.21 19.73
N ASP A 189 10.85 4.65 20.69
CA ASP A 189 12.28 4.90 20.83
C ASP A 189 13.02 4.38 19.59
N VAL A 190 13.86 5.23 18.99
CA VAL A 190 14.70 4.88 17.83
C VAL A 190 15.49 3.61 18.10
N LYS A 191 15.96 3.41 19.34
CA LYS A 191 16.68 2.21 19.75
C LYS A 191 15.85 0.94 19.58
N GLU A 192 14.54 0.97 19.84
CA GLU A 192 13.68 -0.20 19.64
C GLU A 192 13.57 -0.60 18.15
N LEU A 193 13.63 0.38 17.24
CA LEU A 193 13.66 0.14 15.79
C LEU A 193 15.04 -0.34 15.31
N VAL A 194 16.12 0.30 15.77
CA VAL A 194 17.51 -0.04 15.39
C VAL A 194 17.91 -1.43 15.90
N GLU A 195 17.54 -1.77 17.13
CA GLU A 195 17.79 -3.09 17.73
C GLU A 195 16.78 -4.15 17.28
N GLN A 196 15.85 -3.81 16.36
CA GLN A 196 14.81 -4.70 15.82
C GLN A 196 13.94 -5.37 16.91
N LYS A 197 13.78 -4.71 18.07
CA LYS A 197 12.88 -5.15 19.14
C LYS A 197 11.41 -4.95 18.75
N ARG A 198 11.14 -3.93 17.95
CA ARG A 198 9.86 -3.67 17.30
C ARG A 198 10.09 -3.21 15.87
N SER A 199 9.12 -3.45 15.02
CA SER A 199 9.10 -2.95 13.64
C SER A 199 7.90 -2.04 13.47
N ARG A 200 7.98 -1.02 12.61
CA ARG A 200 6.77 -0.31 12.18
C ARG A 200 6.03 -1.14 11.14
N ILE A 201 6.74 -1.59 10.11
CA ILE A 201 6.27 -2.67 9.23
C ILE A 201 7.49 -3.38 8.65
N ASN A 202 7.49 -4.70 8.69
CA ASN A 202 8.55 -5.50 8.09
C ASN A 202 8.54 -5.43 6.55
N ALA A 203 9.62 -5.86 5.93
CA ALA A 203 9.76 -5.91 4.48
C ALA A 203 8.69 -6.82 3.85
N HIS A 204 7.91 -6.27 2.93
CA HIS A 204 6.86 -6.97 2.20
C HIS A 204 6.57 -6.31 0.84
N SER A 205 5.82 -6.99 0.00
CA SER A 205 5.08 -6.45 -1.14
C SER A 205 3.58 -6.66 -0.96
N ASP A 206 2.80 -5.82 -1.62
CA ASP A 206 1.34 -5.83 -1.56
C ASP A 206 0.76 -6.92 -2.46
N PHE A 207 -0.35 -7.54 -2.07
CA PHE A 207 -0.90 -8.69 -2.80
C PHE A 207 -1.78 -8.29 -3.99
N GLY A 208 -2.43 -7.12 -3.91
CA GLY A 208 -3.43 -6.66 -4.87
C GLY A 208 -2.85 -6.17 -6.21
N THR A 209 -3.60 -5.30 -6.89
CA THR A 209 -3.17 -4.72 -8.17
C THR A 209 -2.35 -3.45 -7.97
N LEU A 210 -2.90 -2.48 -7.25
CA LEU A 210 -2.27 -1.19 -6.98
C LEU A 210 -2.49 -0.82 -5.51
N THR A 211 -1.57 -0.05 -4.94
CA THR A 211 -1.77 0.61 -3.64
C THR A 211 -1.59 2.11 -3.83
N LEU A 212 -2.56 2.91 -3.38
CA LEU A 212 -2.39 4.35 -3.19
C LEU A 212 -1.97 4.57 -1.74
N LEU A 213 -0.84 5.22 -1.51
CA LEU A 213 -0.34 5.52 -0.18
C LEU A 213 -0.24 7.02 0.04
N PHE A 214 -1.05 7.52 0.97
CA PHE A 214 -0.89 8.83 1.55
C PHE A 214 -0.11 8.70 2.86
N GLN A 215 0.94 9.49 3.00
CA GLN A 215 1.82 9.47 4.18
C GLN A 215 1.95 10.88 4.78
N ASP A 216 2.09 10.94 6.10
CA ASP A 216 2.46 12.18 6.78
C ASP A 216 3.96 12.52 6.57
N ASN A 217 4.40 13.59 7.23
CA ASN A 217 5.75 14.10 7.10
C ASN A 217 6.79 13.44 8.01
N VAL A 218 6.42 12.38 8.76
CA VAL A 218 7.38 11.67 9.64
C VAL A 218 8.33 10.79 8.81
N GLY A 219 7.87 10.24 7.69
CA GLY A 219 8.66 9.38 6.82
C GLY A 219 8.90 7.98 7.40
N GLY A 220 10.03 7.36 7.05
CA GLY A 220 10.39 5.99 7.46
C GLY A 220 10.07 4.92 6.42
N LEU A 221 9.26 5.21 5.41
CA LEU A 221 9.05 4.28 4.29
C LEU A 221 10.34 4.14 3.48
N GLU A 222 10.70 2.89 3.18
CA GLU A 222 11.83 2.54 2.33
C GLU A 222 11.40 1.51 1.29
N VAL A 223 11.92 1.66 0.06
CA VAL A 223 11.63 0.80 -1.09
C VAL A 223 12.93 0.10 -1.50
N GLU A 224 12.88 -1.22 -1.69
CA GLU A 224 14.01 -2.01 -2.16
C GLU A 224 14.37 -1.63 -3.61
N ASP A 225 15.66 -1.53 -3.92
CA ASP A 225 16.14 -1.35 -5.30
C ASP A 225 15.93 -2.69 -6.05
N PRO A 226 15.07 -2.76 -7.08
CA PRO A 226 14.80 -4.01 -7.79
C PRO A 226 16.03 -4.57 -8.52
N HIS A 227 17.10 -3.79 -8.67
CA HIS A 227 18.36 -4.21 -9.26
C HIS A 227 19.40 -4.64 -8.22
N HIS A 228 19.15 -4.36 -6.94
CA HIS A 228 20.05 -4.69 -5.83
C HIS A 228 19.24 -5.17 -4.60
N PRO A 229 18.73 -6.41 -4.60
CA PRO A 229 17.98 -6.97 -3.48
C PRO A 229 18.73 -6.80 -2.14
N GLY A 230 18.00 -6.42 -1.09
CA GLY A 230 18.50 -6.05 0.23
C GLY A 230 18.90 -4.58 0.38
N SER A 231 18.99 -3.81 -0.72
CA SER A 231 19.32 -2.38 -0.69
C SER A 231 18.04 -1.54 -0.69
N PHE A 232 17.77 -0.83 0.41
CA PHE A 232 16.57 -0.02 0.58
C PHE A 232 16.86 1.48 0.41
N THR A 233 15.98 2.20 -0.29
CA THR A 233 16.04 3.65 -0.51
C THR A 233 14.85 4.34 0.15
N PRO A 234 15.03 5.45 0.88
CA PRO A 234 13.93 6.18 1.49
C PRO A 234 12.93 6.74 0.46
N ALA A 235 11.65 6.43 0.64
CA ALA A 235 10.55 7.06 -0.08
C ALA A 235 10.02 8.25 0.74
N ARG A 236 10.71 9.38 0.60
CA ARG A 236 10.44 10.60 1.39
C ARG A 236 9.04 11.16 1.13
N PRO A 237 8.30 11.61 2.15
CA PRO A 237 7.04 12.33 1.96
C PRO A 237 7.21 13.56 1.06
N ILE A 238 6.29 13.75 0.11
CA ILE A 238 6.26 14.92 -0.77
C ILE A 238 4.85 15.52 -0.68
N ASP A 239 4.75 16.76 -0.22
CA ASP A 239 3.49 17.47 -0.06
C ASP A 239 2.68 17.50 -1.38
N GLY A 240 1.39 17.22 -1.28
CA GLY A 240 0.47 17.24 -2.42
C GLY A 240 0.61 16.06 -3.38
N THR A 241 1.27 14.99 -2.96
CA THR A 241 1.43 13.76 -3.75
C THR A 241 0.79 12.54 -3.09
N VAL A 242 0.47 11.56 -3.93
CA VAL A 242 0.18 10.18 -3.51
C VAL A 242 1.28 9.29 -4.07
N LEU A 243 1.81 8.40 -3.24
CA LEU A 243 2.73 7.36 -3.70
C LEU A 243 1.91 6.17 -4.19
N VAL A 244 2.18 5.68 -5.39
CA VAL A 244 1.47 4.53 -5.98
C VAL A 244 2.46 3.42 -6.24
N ASN A 245 2.13 2.20 -5.82
CA ASN A 245 2.91 1.02 -6.16
C ASN A 245 2.07 -0.11 -6.76
N VAL A 246 2.76 -0.93 -7.53
CA VAL A 246 2.23 -2.16 -8.12
C VAL A 246 2.26 -3.26 -7.06
N GLY A 247 1.17 -4.01 -6.96
CA GLY A 247 1.08 -5.22 -6.15
C GLY A 247 1.35 -6.49 -6.96
N ASP A 248 1.49 -7.60 -6.25
CA ASP A 248 1.91 -8.89 -6.78
C ASP A 248 0.93 -9.43 -7.84
N LEU A 249 -0.37 -9.18 -7.70
CA LEU A 249 -1.37 -9.59 -8.67
C LEU A 249 -1.13 -8.90 -10.02
N LEU A 250 -0.89 -7.59 -10.02
CA LEU A 250 -0.66 -6.83 -11.26
C LEU A 250 0.74 -7.09 -11.84
N ALA A 251 1.74 -7.37 -11.01
CA ALA A 251 3.05 -7.85 -11.47
C ALA A 251 2.91 -9.18 -12.23
N ARG A 252 2.20 -10.16 -11.64
CA ARG A 252 1.87 -11.43 -12.31
C ARG A 252 1.09 -11.19 -13.60
N TRP A 253 0.06 -10.35 -13.55
CA TRP A 253 -0.81 -10.06 -14.69
C TRP A 253 -0.05 -9.44 -15.86
N SER A 254 0.93 -8.59 -15.56
CA SER A 254 1.83 -7.98 -16.53
C SER A 254 3.03 -8.86 -16.91
N ASN A 255 3.05 -10.15 -16.54
CA ASN A 255 4.14 -11.09 -16.84
C ASN A 255 5.53 -10.61 -16.32
N ASP A 256 5.53 -9.92 -15.18
CA ASP A 256 6.64 -9.17 -14.55
C ASP A 256 7.22 -8.02 -15.37
N ARG A 257 6.45 -7.48 -16.32
CA ARG A 257 6.76 -6.19 -16.94
C ARG A 257 6.81 -5.13 -15.84
N TRP A 258 5.75 -5.03 -15.03
CA TRP A 258 5.68 -4.15 -13.88
C TRP A 258 6.17 -4.84 -12.62
N LYS A 259 6.88 -4.11 -11.77
CA LYS A 259 7.54 -4.63 -10.58
C LYS A 259 6.66 -4.45 -9.35
N SER A 260 6.34 -5.55 -8.68
CA SER A 260 5.87 -5.48 -7.29
C SER A 260 7.10 -5.47 -6.40
N THR A 261 7.41 -4.30 -5.83
CA THR A 261 8.69 -4.06 -5.16
C THR A 261 8.53 -4.11 -3.65
N ILE A 262 9.48 -4.81 -3.01
CA ILE A 262 9.53 -4.95 -1.56
C ILE A 262 9.73 -3.58 -0.92
N HIS A 263 9.00 -3.30 0.16
CA HIS A 263 9.08 -2.07 0.90
C HIS A 263 8.84 -2.34 2.39
N ARG A 264 9.32 -1.42 3.23
CA ARG A 264 9.24 -1.49 4.70
C ARG A 264 9.12 -0.10 5.31
N VAL A 265 8.83 -0.02 6.60
CA VAL A 265 8.86 1.23 7.37
C VAL A 265 9.88 1.05 8.47
N GLY A 266 11.06 1.64 8.25
CA GLY A 266 12.17 1.65 9.17
C GLY A 266 12.28 2.96 9.94
N VAL A 267 13.51 3.26 10.36
CA VAL A 267 13.85 4.54 11.00
C VAL A 267 13.78 5.65 9.93
N PRO A 268 13.03 6.74 10.16
CA PRO A 268 13.00 7.85 9.21
C PRO A 268 14.38 8.43 8.91
N ALA A 269 14.65 8.61 7.62
CA ALA A 269 15.95 9.07 7.12
C ALA A 269 16.29 10.52 7.50
N ASP A 270 15.28 11.35 7.79
CA ASP A 270 15.43 12.77 8.15
C ASP A 270 15.24 13.03 9.65
N LEU A 271 15.19 11.99 10.49
CA LEU A 271 15.25 12.22 11.92
C LEU A 271 16.55 12.96 12.25
N PRO A 272 16.48 14.10 12.96
CA PRO A 272 17.67 14.81 13.36
C PRO A 272 18.58 13.83 14.11
N PRO A 273 19.89 13.76 13.81
CA PRO A 273 20.81 12.98 14.61
C PRO A 273 20.92 13.66 15.97
N THR A 274 20.10 13.26 16.94
CA THR A 274 20.18 13.76 18.31
C THR A 274 21.13 12.94 19.18
N THR A 275 21.73 11.87 18.63
CA THR A 275 22.73 11.06 19.33
C THR A 275 24.10 11.13 18.68
N ASN A 276 25.12 11.41 19.49
CA ASN A 276 26.51 11.07 19.17
C ASN A 276 26.56 9.55 18.94
N ARG A 277 26.64 9.13 17.67
CA ARG A 277 26.99 7.75 17.34
C ARG A 277 28.47 7.59 17.63
N ASP A 278 28.85 6.63 18.47
CA ASP A 278 30.26 6.27 18.57
C ASP A 278 30.74 5.65 17.24
N ASN A 279 32.06 5.47 17.11
CA ASN A 279 32.64 4.89 15.89
C ASN A 279 32.26 3.41 15.67
N GLU A 280 31.53 2.80 16.60
CA GLU A 280 31.07 1.41 16.57
C GLU A 280 29.54 1.32 16.31
N GLY A 281 28.85 2.47 16.21
CA GLY A 281 27.41 2.57 15.96
C GLY A 281 26.53 2.51 17.20
N HIS A 282 27.10 2.53 18.40
CA HIS A 282 26.33 2.61 19.64
C HIS A 282 25.77 4.02 19.85
N ILE A 283 24.52 4.05 20.30
CA ILE A 283 23.76 5.25 20.62
C ILE A 283 24.01 5.57 22.10
N GLU A 284 24.80 6.60 22.39
CA GLU A 284 24.96 7.15 23.75
C GLU A 284 24.02 8.35 23.96
N GLY A 285 22.98 8.19 24.78
CA GLY A 285 22.02 9.25 25.16
C GLY A 285 20.63 8.72 25.52
N GLU A 286 19.86 9.46 26.33
CA GLU A 286 18.42 9.21 26.52
C GLU A 286 17.64 9.64 25.27
N GLY A 287 17.05 8.66 24.57
CA GLY A 287 15.70 8.68 24.03
C GLY A 287 15.42 9.56 22.80
N ASP A 288 16.04 9.27 21.66
CA ASP A 288 15.51 9.76 20.38
C ASP A 288 14.15 9.10 20.13
N ILE A 289 13.06 9.86 20.22
CA ILE A 289 11.72 9.36 19.94
C ILE A 289 11.38 9.62 18.47
N VAL A 290 11.04 8.57 17.74
CA VAL A 290 10.29 8.73 16.49
C VAL A 290 8.86 9.08 16.86
N PRO A 291 8.33 10.24 16.41
CA PRO A 291 6.98 10.66 16.77
C PRO A 291 5.91 9.73 16.18
N ASP A 292 4.67 9.87 16.66
CA ASP A 292 3.52 9.20 16.05
C ASP A 292 3.51 9.44 14.54
N ARG A 293 3.33 8.36 13.77
CA ARG A 293 3.22 8.40 12.32
C ARG A 293 1.84 7.91 11.90
N TYR A 294 1.26 8.56 10.91
CA TYR A 294 0.01 8.18 10.29
C TYR A 294 0.23 7.92 8.81
N SER A 295 -0.45 6.91 8.26
CA SER A 295 -0.54 6.71 6.82
C SER A 295 -1.86 6.09 6.43
N ILE A 296 -2.27 6.30 5.19
CA ILE A 296 -3.55 5.87 4.66
C ILE A 296 -3.29 5.10 3.36
N PRO A 297 -2.96 3.80 3.43
CA PRO A 297 -2.97 2.96 2.24
C PRO A 297 -4.40 2.64 1.79
N PHE A 298 -4.58 2.64 0.47
CA PHE A 298 -5.78 2.24 -0.23
C PHE A 298 -5.42 1.14 -1.23
N PHE A 299 -5.79 -0.09 -0.90
CA PHE A 299 -5.43 -1.29 -1.65
C PHE A 299 -6.49 -1.59 -2.70
N ALA A 300 -6.08 -1.64 -3.95
CA ALA A 300 -6.91 -2.06 -5.07
C ALA A 300 -6.68 -3.54 -5.41
N THR A 301 -7.72 -4.21 -5.87
CA THR A 301 -7.66 -5.57 -6.41
C THR A 301 -8.70 -5.73 -7.49
N ALA A 302 -8.44 -6.60 -8.47
CA ALA A 302 -9.42 -6.96 -9.48
C ALA A 302 -10.62 -7.69 -8.86
N ASP A 303 -11.75 -7.65 -9.56
CA ASP A 303 -12.95 -8.40 -9.21
C ASP A 303 -12.62 -9.90 -9.12
N MET A 304 -13.18 -10.58 -8.11
CA MET A 304 -12.81 -11.95 -7.72
C MET A 304 -12.81 -12.97 -8.87
N ASP A 305 -13.75 -12.82 -9.81
CA ASP A 305 -13.99 -13.66 -10.97
C ASP A 305 -13.14 -13.29 -12.20
N THR A 306 -12.42 -12.18 -12.15
CA THR A 306 -11.53 -11.73 -13.22
C THR A 306 -10.43 -12.76 -13.48
N GLU A 307 -10.28 -13.14 -14.75
CA GLU A 307 -9.18 -14.00 -15.20
C GLU A 307 -7.86 -13.21 -15.30
N ILE A 308 -6.85 -13.72 -14.60
CA ILE A 308 -5.50 -13.16 -14.51
C ILE A 308 -4.57 -13.99 -15.38
N ASP A 309 -4.59 -13.64 -16.67
CA ASP A 309 -3.70 -14.17 -17.71
C ASP A 309 -2.86 -13.04 -18.30
N ALA A 310 -1.66 -13.35 -18.79
CA ALA A 310 -0.67 -12.35 -19.22
C ALA A 310 -1.28 -11.31 -20.17
N LEU A 311 -1.22 -10.04 -19.75
CA LEU A 311 -1.83 -8.92 -20.46
C LEU A 311 -1.30 -8.75 -21.90
N PRO A 312 -2.12 -8.21 -22.82
CA PRO A 312 -1.64 -7.79 -24.13
C PRO A 312 -0.40 -6.90 -24.02
N GLY A 313 0.59 -7.12 -24.91
CA GLY A 313 1.84 -6.34 -24.91
C GLY A 313 2.87 -6.75 -23.84
N CYS A 314 2.52 -7.68 -22.94
CA CYS A 314 3.43 -8.18 -21.89
C CYS A 314 4.04 -9.56 -22.19
N TRP A 315 3.64 -10.20 -23.29
CA TRP A 315 4.15 -11.51 -23.67
C TRP A 315 4.11 -11.71 -25.19
N ASP A 316 4.96 -12.61 -25.68
CA ASP A 316 4.94 -13.16 -27.03
C ASP A 316 5.56 -14.57 -27.02
N LYS A 317 5.19 -15.42 -27.99
CA LYS A 317 5.60 -16.84 -27.97
C LYS A 317 7.10 -17.08 -28.15
N GLU A 318 7.83 -16.13 -28.73
CA GLU A 318 9.21 -16.34 -29.17
C GLU A 318 10.23 -15.76 -28.19
N LYS A 319 10.03 -14.51 -27.74
CA LYS A 319 10.98 -13.75 -26.93
C LYS A 319 10.55 -13.65 -25.46
N HIS A 320 9.26 -13.53 -25.20
CA HIS A 320 8.72 -13.31 -23.86
C HIS A 320 7.50 -14.20 -23.56
N PRO A 321 7.66 -15.53 -23.46
CA PRO A 321 6.53 -16.42 -23.21
C PRO A 321 5.85 -16.10 -21.88
N LYS A 322 4.60 -16.55 -21.73
CA LYS A 322 3.87 -16.46 -20.46
C LYS A 322 4.63 -17.23 -19.39
N LYS A 323 4.90 -16.58 -18.25
CA LYS A 323 5.59 -17.19 -17.10
C LYS A 323 4.63 -17.90 -16.16
N TYR A 324 3.36 -17.53 -16.20
CA TYR A 324 2.35 -17.95 -15.24
C TYR A 324 1.18 -18.59 -15.97
N GLU A 325 0.61 -19.62 -15.35
CA GLU A 325 -0.70 -20.13 -15.76
C GLU A 325 -1.80 -19.13 -15.39
N SER A 326 -2.91 -19.20 -16.13
CA SER A 326 -4.09 -18.39 -15.82
C SER A 326 -4.69 -18.79 -14.46
N VAL A 327 -5.16 -17.80 -13.71
CA VAL A 327 -5.87 -17.99 -12.42
C VAL A 327 -6.91 -16.88 -12.28
N THR A 328 -7.97 -17.07 -11.49
CA THR A 328 -8.84 -15.94 -11.14
C THR A 328 -8.19 -15.06 -10.06
N ALA A 329 -8.60 -13.80 -9.94
CA ALA A 329 -8.12 -12.92 -8.86
C ALA A 329 -8.34 -13.55 -7.48
N TRP A 330 -9.51 -14.16 -7.25
CA TRP A 330 -9.79 -14.90 -6.02
C TRP A 330 -8.90 -16.14 -5.86
N GLY A 331 -8.70 -16.91 -6.94
CA GLY A 331 -7.80 -18.07 -6.91
C GLY A 331 -6.38 -17.69 -6.53
N TYR A 332 -5.89 -16.53 -6.99
CA TYR A 332 -4.59 -16.00 -6.58
C TYR A 332 -4.55 -15.67 -5.08
N VAL A 333 -5.57 -15.01 -4.54
CA VAL A 333 -5.68 -14.73 -3.10
C VAL A 333 -5.65 -16.03 -2.30
N GLN A 334 -6.39 -17.07 -2.73
CA GLN A 334 -6.38 -18.38 -2.08
C GLN A 334 -4.99 -19.03 -2.11
N MET A 335 -4.27 -18.96 -3.23
CA MET A 335 -2.88 -19.44 -3.32
C MET A 335 -1.95 -18.75 -2.32
N ARG A 336 -2.11 -17.42 -2.15
CA ARG A 336 -1.30 -16.64 -1.20
C ARG A 336 -1.65 -16.96 0.25
N MET A 337 -2.93 -17.09 0.56
CA MET A 337 -3.38 -17.47 1.91
C MET A 337 -2.92 -18.87 2.28
N ALA A 338 -3.02 -19.84 1.37
CA ALA A 338 -2.51 -21.19 1.59
C ALA A 338 -0.99 -21.17 1.87
N ALA A 339 -0.21 -20.42 1.09
CA ALA A 339 1.21 -20.26 1.37
C ALA A 339 1.45 -19.70 2.78
N LEU A 340 0.74 -18.63 3.18
CA LEU A 340 0.92 -17.94 4.47
C LEU A 340 0.54 -18.76 5.71
N TYR A 341 -0.45 -19.66 5.62
CA TYR A 341 -1.03 -20.34 6.77
C TYR A 341 -0.87 -21.88 6.77
N GLU A 342 -0.49 -22.50 5.65
CA GLU A 342 -0.34 -23.96 5.53
C GLU A 342 1.12 -24.43 5.36
N GLY A 343 2.09 -23.53 5.59
CA GLY A 343 3.54 -23.80 5.54
C GLY A 343 4.17 -24.09 6.90
#